data_AF-A0A7V2TUL6-F1
#
_entry.id   AF-A0A7V2TUL6-F1
#
_cell.length_a   1.000
_cell.length_b   1.000
_cell.length_c   1.000
_cell.angle_alpha   90.00
_cell.angle_beta   90.00
_cell.angle_gamma   90.00
#
_symmetry.space_group_name_H-M   'P 1'
#
loop_
_entity.id
_entity.type
_entity.pdbx_description
1 polymer ?
#
loop_
_entity_poly.entity_id
_entity_poly.type
_entity_poly.pdbx_seq_one_letter_code
_entity_poly.pdbx_strand_id
1 'polypeptide(L)'
;MRFEILKSDSDSKARLGRCLTAHGVFHTPAFMPVGTQATVKALTPEELREVGAEVILSNTYHLYLRPGHERVRRLGGLHRFMHWDRPLVTDSGG
;
A
#
# COMPACT_ATOMS: atom_id res chain seq x y z
N MET A 1 -1.67 10.14 -10.09
CA MET A 1 -0.87 8.90 -10.18
C MET A 1 -0.40 8.74 -11.62
N ARG A 2 0.84 8.28 -11.83
CA ARG A 2 1.40 8.01 -13.17
C ARG A 2 2.08 6.65 -13.17
N PHE A 3 1.83 5.84 -14.19
CA PHE A 3 2.54 4.58 -14.41
C PHE A 3 3.50 4.71 -15.58
N GLU A 4 4.71 4.16 -15.45
CA GLU A 4 5.75 4.16 -16.46
C GLU A 4 6.27 2.74 -16.68
N ILE A 5 6.33 2.30 -17.94
CA ILE A 5 7.02 1.07 -18.33
C ILE A 5 8.48 1.42 -18.59
N LEU A 6 9.39 0.81 -17.84
CA LEU A 6 10.83 1.01 -17.94
C LEU A 6 11.45 0.03 -18.94
N LYS A 7 10.94 -1.21 -18.98
CA LYS A 7 11.38 -2.24 -19.93
C LYS A 7 10.25 -3.23 -20.18
N SER A 8 10.15 -3.69 -21.42
CA SER A 8 9.32 -4.83 -21.80
C SER A 8 10.23 -5.97 -22.24
N ASP A 9 9.84 -7.19 -21.92
CA ASP A 9 10.49 -8.39 -22.42
C ASP A 9 10.06 -8.66 -23.87
N SER A 10 10.99 -9.11 -24.74
CA SER A 10 10.67 -9.38 -26.15
C SER A 10 9.93 -10.70 -26.35
N ASP A 11 10.14 -11.64 -25.43
CA ASP A 11 9.73 -13.05 -25.59
C ASP A 11 8.48 -13.38 -24.75
N SER A 12 8.02 -12.44 -23.93
CA SER A 12 6.88 -12.59 -23.04
C SER A 12 6.08 -11.29 -22.85
N LYS A 13 5.03 -11.34 -22.03
CA LYS A 13 4.22 -10.15 -21.65
C LYS A 13 4.75 -9.44 -20.38
N ALA A 14 5.94 -9.82 -19.90
CA ALA A 14 6.53 -9.25 -18.70
C ALA A 14 6.91 -7.77 -18.91
N ARG A 15 6.69 -6.96 -17.87
CA ARG A 15 6.96 -5.52 -17.87
C ARG A 15 7.62 -5.13 -16.56
N LEU A 16 8.77 -4.47 -16.66
CA LEU A 16 9.36 -3.72 -15.57
C LEU A 16 8.80 -2.29 -15.63
N GLY A 17 8.29 -1.80 -14.51
CA GLY A 17 7.67 -0.48 -14.46
C GLY A 17 7.79 0.16 -13.08
N ARG A 18 7.24 1.36 -12.97
CA ARG A 18 7.09 2.07 -11.69
C ARG A 18 5.83 2.91 -11.66
N CYS A 19 5.24 3.04 -10.47
CA CYS A 19 4.07 3.84 -10.19
C CYS A 19 4.47 5.03 -9.32
N LEU A 20 4.27 6.24 -9.84
CA LEU A 20 4.45 7.48 -9.09
C LEU A 20 3.14 7.88 -8.41
N THR A 21 3.20 8.03 -7.09
CA THR A 21 2.07 8.42 -6.24
C THR A 21 2.39 9.70 -5.48
N ALA A 22 1.41 10.26 -4.78
CA ALA A 22 1.63 11.42 -3.91
C ALA A 22 2.52 11.10 -2.69
N HIS A 23 2.63 9.82 -2.30
CA HIS A 23 3.36 9.36 -1.11
C HIS A 23 4.62 8.58 -1.46
N GLY A 24 5.13 8.72 -2.69
CA GLY A 24 6.35 8.05 -3.15
C GLY A 24 6.15 7.21 -4.40
N VAL A 25 7.17 6.41 -4.73
CA VAL A 25 7.22 5.56 -5.92
C VAL A 25 7.34 4.10 -5.49
N PHE A 26 6.67 3.20 -6.20
CA PHE A 26 6.89 1.75 -6.07
C PHE A 26 7.12 1.11 -7.44
N HIS A 27 7.94 0.07 -7.48
CA HIS A 27 8.32 -0.65 -8.70
C HIS A 27 7.37 -1.81 -8.97
N THR A 28 7.19 -2.15 -10.24
CA THR A 28 6.39 -3.29 -10.68
C THR A 28 7.26 -4.26 -11.49
N PRO A 29 7.12 -5.59 -11.31
CA PRO A 29 6.08 -6.28 -10.52
C PRO A 29 6.21 -6.05 -9.01
N ALA A 30 5.09 -5.77 -8.34
CA ALA A 30 5.04 -5.43 -6.91
C ALA A 30 4.33 -6.55 -6.14
N PHE A 31 4.92 -6.97 -5.01
CA PHE A 31 4.21 -7.75 -4.00
C PHE A 31 3.78 -6.80 -2.88
N MET A 32 2.48 -6.79 -2.56
CA MET A 32 1.90 -5.86 -1.58
C MET A 32 1.52 -6.62 -0.31
N PRO A 33 2.23 -6.43 0.82
CA PRO A 33 1.79 -6.96 2.10
C PRO A 33 0.40 -6.44 2.46
N VAL A 34 -0.45 -7.32 3.00
CA VAL A 34 -1.85 -6.99 3.31
C VAL A 34 -2.03 -6.65 4.79
N GLY A 35 -2.50 -5.43 5.05
CA GLY A 35 -2.98 -4.95 6.34
C GLY A 35 -4.42 -5.36 6.58
N THR A 36 -4.68 -6.14 7.64
CA THR A 36 -6.04 -6.47 8.10
C THR A 36 -6.25 -5.80 9.46
N GLN A 37 -7.20 -4.85 9.54
CA GLN A 37 -7.42 -3.93 10.69
C GLN A 37 -6.38 -2.81 10.86
N ALA A 38 -5.95 -2.17 9.77
CA ALA A 38 -4.95 -1.08 9.81
C ALA A 38 -3.59 -1.46 10.41
N THR A 39 -3.34 -2.76 10.59
CA THR A 39 -2.05 -3.33 10.91
C THR A 39 -1.79 -4.45 9.91
N VAL A 40 -0.55 -4.61 9.46
CA VAL A 40 -0.15 -5.88 8.86
C VAL A 40 0.00 -6.85 10.02
N LYS A 41 -0.80 -7.92 10.02
CA LYS A 41 -0.78 -8.90 11.12
C LYS A 41 0.67 -9.37 11.32
N ALA A 42 1.15 -9.21 12.56
CA ALA A 42 2.48 -9.61 13.02
C ALA A 42 3.69 -8.81 12.51
N LEU A 43 3.51 -7.72 11.75
CA LEU A 43 4.63 -6.86 11.33
C LEU A 43 4.36 -5.39 11.63
N THR A 44 5.34 -4.74 12.25
CA THR A 44 5.44 -3.30 12.43
C THR A 44 5.72 -2.60 11.09
N PRO A 45 5.37 -1.31 10.94
CA PRO A 45 5.77 -0.50 9.79
C PRO A 45 7.28 -0.51 9.53
N GLU A 46 8.07 -0.60 10.60
CA GLU A 46 9.53 -0.72 10.56
C GLU A 46 9.96 -2.02 9.88
N GLU A 47 9.44 -3.16 10.30
CA GLU A 47 9.73 -4.46 9.68
C GLU A 47 9.30 -4.50 8.21
N LEU A 48 8.16 -3.88 7.86
CA LEU A 48 7.73 -3.74 6.47
C LEU A 48 8.72 -2.95 5.62
N ARG A 49 9.31 -1.90 6.19
CA ARG A 49 10.35 -1.13 5.50
C ARG A 49 11.65 -1.92 5.37
N GLU A 50 12.03 -2.70 6.38
CA GLU A 50 13.22 -3.54 6.37
C GLU A 50 13.15 -4.64 5.31
N VAL A 51 11.98 -5.27 5.12
CA VAL A 51 11.79 -6.27 4.05
C VAL A 51 11.66 -5.65 2.66
N GLY A 52 11.80 -4.32 2.54
CA GLY A 52 11.78 -3.61 1.27
C GLY A 52 10.39 -3.36 0.71
N ALA A 53 9.33 -3.37 1.53
CA ALA A 53 8.00 -3.04 1.04
C ALA A 53 7.95 -1.57 0.58
N GLU A 54 7.65 -1.37 -0.69
CA GLU A 54 7.46 -0.05 -1.29
C GLU A 54 5.99 0.38 -1.29
N VAL A 55 5.06 -0.56 -1.17
CA VAL A 55 3.62 -0.32 -1.16
C VAL A 55 2.92 -1.41 -0.34
N ILE A 56 1.88 -1.03 0.39
CA ILE A 56 1.04 -1.97 1.15
C ILE A 56 -0.41 -1.87 0.70
N LEU A 57 -1.16 -2.96 0.89
CA LEU A 57 -2.61 -2.99 0.73
C LEU A 57 -3.29 -2.91 2.10
N SER A 58 -4.27 -2.04 2.26
CA SER A 58 -5.06 -1.93 3.49
C SER A 58 -6.52 -2.29 3.22
N ASN A 59 -7.04 -3.25 3.98
CA ASN A 59 -8.42 -3.71 3.82
C ASN A 59 -9.42 -2.73 4.45
N THR A 60 -10.32 -2.20 3.63
CA THR A 60 -11.28 -1.16 4.02
C THR A 60 -12.46 -1.71 4.81
N TYR A 61 -12.86 -2.97 4.60
CA TYR A 61 -13.93 -3.62 5.38
C TYR A 61 -13.62 -3.58 6.88
N HIS A 62 -12.41 -3.99 7.25
CA HIS A 62 -11.98 -3.95 8.64
C HIS A 62 -11.86 -2.52 9.18
N LEU A 63 -11.29 -1.58 8.42
CA LEU A 63 -11.18 -0.17 8.79
C LEU A 63 -12.55 0.47 9.05
N TYR A 64 -13.53 0.13 8.21
CA TYR A 64 -14.90 0.61 8.31
C TYR A 64 -15.60 0.10 9.58
N LEU A 65 -15.45 -1.19 9.90
CA LEU A 65 -16.07 -1.78 11.09
C LEU A 65 -15.40 -1.33 12.39
N ARG A 66 -14.07 -1.34 12.45
CA ARG A 66 -13.26 -0.93 13.61
C ARG A 66 -11.90 -0.45 13.11
N PRO A 67 -11.51 0.82 13.33
CA PRO A 67 -12.09 1.81 14.25
C PRO A 67 -13.23 2.68 13.69
N GLY A 68 -13.57 2.55 12.40
CA GLY A 68 -14.49 3.43 11.68
C GLY A 68 -13.77 4.56 10.94
N HIS A 69 -14.19 4.81 9.70
CA HIS A 69 -13.56 5.80 8.80
C HIS A 69 -13.56 7.23 9.35
N GLU A 70 -14.62 7.64 10.06
CA GLU A 70 -14.69 8.94 10.76
C GLU A 70 -13.57 9.10 11.80
N ARG A 71 -13.27 8.03 12.55
CA ARG A 71 -12.19 8.06 13.53
C ARG A 71 -10.83 8.17 12.82
N VAL A 72 -10.61 7.41 11.77
CA VAL A 72 -9.38 7.49 10.96
C VAL A 72 -9.20 8.90 10.39
N ARG A 73 -10.26 9.52 9.86
CA ARG A 73 -10.24 10.89 9.36
C ARG A 73 -9.84 11.89 10.45
N ARG A 74 -10.47 11.83 11.63
CA ARG A 74 -10.13 12.71 12.77
C ARG A 74 -8.69 12.53 13.26
N LEU A 75 -8.13 11.34 13.15
CA LEU A 75 -6.75 11.04 13.53
C LEU A 75 -5.71 11.40 12.45
N GLY A 76 -6.11 12.12 11.40
CA GLY A 76 -5.18 12.61 10.37
C GLY A 76 -5.02 11.69 9.15
N GLY A 77 -5.97 10.77 8.95
CA GLY A 77 -6.00 9.89 7.78
C GLY A 77 -5.25 8.57 7.99
N LEU A 78 -5.37 7.69 6.99
CA LEU A 78 -4.93 6.30 7.10
C LEU A 78 -3.41 6.16 7.23
N HIS A 79 -2.64 6.98 6.51
CA HIS A 79 -1.17 7.01 6.63
C HIS A 79 -0.72 7.29 8.06
N ARG A 80 -1.27 8.33 8.69
CA ARG A 80 -0.95 8.67 10.08
C ARG A 80 -1.42 7.60 11.05
N PHE A 81 -2.60 7.02 10.82
CA PHE A 81 -3.15 5.97 11.66
C PHE A 81 -2.31 4.67 11.62
N MET A 82 -1.78 4.31 10.46
CA MET A 82 -0.95 3.11 10.26
C MET A 82 0.55 3.35 10.47
N HIS A 83 0.96 4.60 10.73
CA HIS A 83 2.36 5.02 10.78
C HIS A 83 3.14 4.61 9.51
N TRP A 84 2.48 4.74 8.35
CA TRP A 84 2.99 4.37 7.03
C TRP A 84 2.99 5.60 6.12
N ASP A 85 4.17 6.07 5.76
CA ASP A 85 4.42 7.29 4.98
C ASP A 85 4.68 7.04 3.48
N ARG A 86 4.61 5.78 3.06
CA ARG A 86 4.85 5.29 1.69
C ARG A 86 3.53 5.04 0.94
N PRO A 87 3.55 4.70 -0.37
CA PRO A 87 2.34 4.34 -1.12
C PRO A 87 1.46 3.30 -0.39
N LEU A 88 0.15 3.53 -0.44
CA LEU A 88 -0.85 2.67 0.16
C LEU A 88 -2.01 2.48 -0.82
N VAL A 89 -2.44 1.24 -0.99
CA VAL A 89 -3.61 0.87 -1.80
C VAL A 89 -4.72 0.42 -0.86
N THR A 90 -5.94 0.87 -1.09
CA THR A 90 -7.12 0.38 -0.37
C THR A 90 -7.97 -0.49 -1.31
N ASP A 91 -8.45 -1.62 -0.80
CA ASP A 91 -9.53 -2.35 -1.48
C ASP A 91 -10.88 -1.63 -1.31
N SER A 92 -11.95 -2.16 -1.92
CA SER A 92 -13.30 -1.60 -1.79
C SER A 92 -14.12 -2.17 -0.62
N GLY A 93 -13.60 -3.19 0.08
CA GLY A 93 -14.25 -3.79 1.26
C GLY A 93 -15.54 -4.56 0.97
N GLY A 94 -15.75 -4.98 -0.28
CA GLY A 94 -16.87 -5.79 -0.73
C GLY A 94 -16.69 -7.28 -0.50
#